data_AF-A0A4Q4WAW4-F1
#
_entry.id   AF-A0A4Q4WAW4-F1
#
_cell.length_a   1.000
_cell.length_b   1.000
_cell.length_c   1.000
_cell.angle_alpha   90.00
_cell.angle_beta   90.00
_cell.angle_gamma   90.00
#
_symmetry.space_group_name_H-M   'P 1'
#
loop_
_entity.id
_entity.type
_entity.pdbx_description
1 polymer ?
#
loop_
_entity_poly.entity_id
_entity_poly.type
_entity_poly.pdbx_seq_one_letter_code
_entity_poly.pdbx_strand_id
1 'polypeptide(L)'
;MLTRPLIATAIFAVTAVTYPINIYGGPGPDVLCVYPLSGLYTPLQRILFYLLLIYGVLGRRQRWLVAGALASAMSYGGAAAIHSILLVSRSKSPYTIDLDIYGVFAITSTGVLLTGPLLTLSTTLHRIEKEVRTIIILWALLMVVGAVLAVSSIYVKEDFVVAPACLPPEEAMTSATSLFQSPTENCTYACFQKEHSPFRSPPNVMAWPNKTDPAKDITGVFVPCIAAALPALICGIIDIRIRRGDGRRVGDHITSPSALQKYELSWIRDRLLGRRHNHVSSTTVSSPNLQNQTSRRIKFWTVFQYYYVVCSFGAFALNIILNEIRFRHLPTIEEPYEVSQWAPWVCVMLVVAAQITSHFLGRRWREQKRDEEEEICGPESARSTTGERRKQGELQETGLRMSSWHSEASGFNRRNSW
;
A
#
# COMPACT_ATOMS: atom_id res chain seq x y z
N MET A 1 11.74 27.55 3.23
CA MET A 1 10.65 27.68 2.22
C MET A 1 10.06 26.31 1.85
N LEU A 2 9.73 25.47 2.84
CA LEU A 2 9.16 24.10 2.68
C LEU A 2 7.67 24.02 3.09
N THR A 3 7.06 25.15 3.40
CA THR A 3 5.72 25.22 4.03
C THR A 3 4.56 25.29 3.03
N ARG A 4 4.82 25.57 1.75
CA ARG A 4 3.76 25.63 0.73
C ARG A 4 3.24 24.26 0.23
N PRO A 5 4.05 23.19 0.08
CA PRO A 5 3.52 21.90 -0.35
C PRO A 5 2.88 21.06 0.78
N LEU A 6 3.13 21.38 2.06
CA LEU A 6 2.54 20.66 3.20
C LEU A 6 1.21 21.24 3.68
N ILE A 7 0.91 22.51 3.39
CA ILE A 7 -0.40 23.10 3.72
C ILE A 7 -1.47 22.66 2.69
N ALA A 8 -1.06 22.21 1.51
CA ALA A 8 -1.96 21.61 0.53
C ALA A 8 -2.49 20.22 0.93
N THR A 9 -1.91 19.55 1.95
CA THR A 9 -2.34 18.20 2.36
C THR A 9 -3.52 18.16 3.33
N ALA A 10 -4.20 19.28 3.60
CA ALA A 10 -5.34 19.31 4.53
C ALA A 10 -6.68 19.77 3.95
N ILE A 11 -6.75 20.18 2.68
CA ILE A 11 -8.00 20.59 2.02
C ILE A 11 -7.99 20.10 0.58
N PHE A 12 -8.29 18.82 0.36
CA PHE A 12 -8.63 18.33 -0.97
C PHE A 12 -10.16 18.51 -1.18
N ALA A 13 -10.52 19.23 -2.24
CA ALA A 13 -11.82 19.82 -2.63
C ALA A 13 -11.92 21.30 -2.20
N VAL A 14 -12.08 22.29 -3.10
CA VAL A 14 -13.31 22.47 -3.90
C VAL A 14 -13.11 23.34 -5.17
N THR A 15 -11.93 23.86 -5.52
CA THR A 15 -11.83 24.71 -6.72
C THR A 15 -11.40 23.90 -7.94
N ALA A 16 -12.37 23.29 -8.63
CA ALA A 16 -12.16 22.75 -9.96
C ALA A 16 -11.97 23.92 -10.94
N VAL A 17 -10.73 24.29 -11.21
CA VAL A 17 -10.43 25.10 -12.39
C VAL A 17 -10.67 24.19 -13.58
N THR A 18 -11.65 24.53 -14.41
CA THR A 18 -11.94 23.80 -15.64
C THR A 18 -11.05 24.35 -16.74
N TYR A 19 -10.04 23.58 -17.12
CA TYR A 19 -9.20 23.92 -18.27
C TYR A 19 -9.93 23.59 -19.57
N PRO A 20 -9.76 24.39 -20.63
CA PRO A 20 -10.23 24.02 -21.95
C PRO A 20 -9.59 22.70 -22.37
N ILE A 21 -10.38 21.87 -23.05
CA ILE A 21 -9.91 20.62 -23.64
C ILE A 21 -9.14 20.98 -24.92
N ASN A 22 -7.93 20.45 -25.04
CA ASN A 22 -7.03 20.66 -26.15
C ASN A 22 -7.42 19.79 -27.37
N ILE A 23 -6.76 19.98 -28.52
CA ILE A 23 -7.10 19.25 -29.75
C ILE A 23 -6.90 17.73 -29.67
N TYR A 24 -6.12 17.27 -28.69
CA TYR A 24 -5.81 15.86 -28.43
C TYR A 24 -6.66 15.24 -27.30
N GLY A 25 -7.59 16.01 -26.72
CA GLY A 25 -8.51 15.55 -25.68
C GLY A 25 -8.00 15.66 -24.24
N GLY A 26 -6.82 16.25 -24.01
CA GLY A 26 -6.30 16.52 -22.65
C GLY A 26 -6.68 17.92 -22.13
N PRO A 27 -6.55 18.20 -20.82
CA PRO A 27 -6.71 19.54 -20.27
C PRO A 27 -5.46 20.40 -20.48
N GLY A 28 -5.64 21.69 -20.77
CA GLY A 28 -4.55 22.65 -20.84
C GLY A 28 -3.93 22.78 -22.25
N PRO A 29 -2.61 22.95 -22.39
CA PRO A 29 -1.99 23.21 -23.70
C PRO A 29 -1.98 21.96 -24.60
N ASP A 30 -1.89 22.15 -25.92
CA ASP A 30 -1.87 21.05 -26.90
C ASP A 30 -0.62 20.16 -26.80
N VAL A 31 0.52 20.74 -26.40
CA VAL A 31 1.82 20.05 -26.32
C VAL A 31 2.45 20.28 -24.95
N LEU A 32 3.08 19.24 -24.42
CA LEU A 32 3.79 19.24 -23.15
C LEU A 32 5.25 18.83 -23.34
N CYS A 33 6.13 19.41 -22.52
CA CYS A 33 7.47 18.88 -22.33
C CYS A 33 7.45 17.87 -21.19
N VAL A 34 7.76 16.62 -21.50
CA VAL A 34 7.66 15.51 -20.55
C VAL A 34 8.96 14.72 -20.46
N TYR A 35 9.26 14.21 -19.27
CA TYR A 35 10.15 13.07 -19.14
C TYR A 35 9.32 11.80 -19.34
N PRO A 36 9.67 10.96 -20.33
CA PRO A 36 8.95 9.73 -20.61
C PRO A 36 8.98 8.78 -19.41
N LEU A 37 7.95 7.94 -19.32
CA LEU A 37 7.78 6.98 -18.24
C LEU A 37 8.99 6.03 -18.20
N SER A 38 9.63 5.95 -17.05
CA SER A 38 10.83 5.12 -16.88
C SER A 38 10.52 3.63 -16.93
N GLY A 39 11.54 2.87 -17.32
CA GLY A 39 11.53 1.40 -17.36
C GLY A 39 10.93 0.73 -16.10
N LEU A 40 11.18 1.31 -14.92
CA LEU A 40 10.68 0.82 -13.62
C LEU A 40 9.14 0.78 -13.53
N TYR A 41 8.45 1.63 -14.28
CA TYR A 41 7.00 1.75 -14.30
C TYR A 41 6.40 1.23 -15.59
N THR A 42 7.14 0.50 -16.42
CA THR A 42 6.63 -0.15 -17.64
C THR A 42 5.56 -1.20 -17.33
N PRO A 43 4.70 -1.55 -18.31
CA PRO A 43 3.61 -2.51 -18.12
C PRO A 43 4.07 -3.84 -17.49
N LEU A 44 5.23 -4.38 -17.87
CA LEU A 44 5.74 -5.63 -17.32
C LEU A 44 5.91 -5.55 -15.79
N GLN A 45 6.53 -4.48 -15.29
CA GLN A 45 6.78 -4.32 -13.86
C GLN A 45 5.52 -4.02 -13.07
N ARG A 46 4.61 -3.22 -13.63
CA ARG A 46 3.30 -2.94 -13.00
C ARG A 46 2.45 -4.21 -12.90
N ILE A 47 2.34 -4.98 -14.00
CA ILE A 47 1.58 -6.24 -14.01
C ILE A 47 2.18 -7.23 -13.02
N LEU A 48 3.50 -7.37 -12.97
CA LEU A 48 4.16 -8.24 -11.99
C LEU A 48 3.81 -7.81 -10.56
N PHE A 49 3.89 -6.51 -10.26
CA PHE A 49 3.49 -5.98 -8.95
C PHE A 49 2.04 -6.32 -8.59
N TYR A 50 1.09 -6.13 -9.52
CA TYR A 50 -0.32 -6.48 -9.30
C TYR A 50 -0.52 -7.98 -9.04
N LEU A 51 0.17 -8.83 -9.80
CA LEU A 51 0.11 -10.28 -9.61
C LEU A 51 0.69 -10.71 -8.26
N LEU A 52 1.81 -10.13 -7.83
CA LEU A 52 2.41 -10.41 -6.53
C LEU A 52 1.50 -10.01 -5.37
N LEU A 53 0.85 -8.85 -5.50
CA LEU A 53 -0.16 -8.35 -4.56
C LEU A 53 -1.36 -9.30 -4.45
N ILE A 54 -1.95 -9.68 -5.59
CA ILE A 54 -3.07 -10.62 -5.64
C ILE A 54 -2.66 -11.98 -5.05
N TYR A 55 -1.47 -12.46 -5.42
CA TYR A 55 -0.93 -13.71 -4.89
C TYR A 55 -0.69 -13.65 -3.38
N GLY A 56 -0.26 -12.50 -2.85
CA GLY A 56 -0.11 -12.27 -1.41
C GLY A 56 -1.42 -12.37 -0.62
N VAL A 57 -2.55 -11.99 -1.23
CA VAL A 57 -3.89 -12.10 -0.63
C VAL A 57 -4.46 -13.52 -0.77
N LEU A 58 -4.35 -14.12 -1.95
CA LEU A 58 -4.99 -15.41 -2.27
C LEU A 58 -4.16 -16.63 -1.86
N GLY A 59 -2.84 -16.46 -1.75
CA GLY A 59 -1.88 -17.51 -1.44
C GLY A 59 -2.05 -18.05 -0.01
N ARG A 60 -2.77 -19.17 0.11
CA ARG A 60 -3.05 -19.81 1.40
C ARG A 60 -2.16 -21.02 1.71
N ARG A 61 -1.58 -21.65 0.67
CA ARG A 61 -0.96 -22.98 0.80
C ARG A 61 0.57 -22.94 0.96
N GLN A 62 1.25 -21.98 0.33
CA GLN A 62 2.72 -21.92 0.28
C GLN A 62 3.23 -20.66 0.99
N ARG A 63 3.46 -20.76 2.30
CA ARG A 63 3.84 -19.60 3.16
C ARG A 63 5.13 -18.93 2.70
N TRP A 64 6.12 -19.72 2.30
CA TRP A 64 7.42 -19.23 1.82
C TRP A 64 7.29 -18.40 0.54
N LEU A 65 6.49 -18.90 -0.42
CA LEU A 65 6.28 -18.21 -1.69
C LEU A 65 5.47 -16.92 -1.49
N VAL A 66 4.49 -16.94 -0.60
CA VAL A 66 3.71 -15.75 -0.23
C VAL A 66 4.58 -14.71 0.47
N ALA A 67 5.46 -15.12 1.37
CA ALA A 67 6.41 -14.23 2.03
C ALA A 67 7.36 -13.58 1.02
N GLY A 68 7.92 -14.36 0.08
CA GLY A 68 8.75 -13.84 -1.00
C GLY A 68 8.00 -12.86 -1.90
N ALA A 69 6.79 -13.21 -2.33
CA ALA A 69 5.97 -12.36 -3.18
C ALA A 69 5.60 -11.02 -2.50
N LEU A 70 5.19 -11.08 -1.23
CA LEU A 70 4.91 -9.87 -0.44
C LEU A 70 6.17 -9.05 -0.21
N ALA A 71 7.32 -9.66 0.10
CA ALA A 71 8.57 -8.93 0.26
C ALA A 71 8.95 -8.19 -1.03
N SER A 72 8.89 -8.85 -2.19
CA SER A 72 9.14 -8.22 -3.49
C SER A 72 8.18 -7.07 -3.78
N ALA A 73 6.87 -7.28 -3.58
CA ALA A 73 5.87 -6.24 -3.78
C ALA A 73 6.07 -5.06 -2.81
N MET A 74 6.39 -5.34 -1.54
CA MET A 74 6.59 -4.32 -0.52
C MET A 74 7.83 -3.48 -0.80
N SER A 75 8.95 -4.10 -1.21
CA SER A 75 10.17 -3.39 -1.59
C SER A 75 9.95 -2.50 -2.81
N TYR A 76 9.32 -3.03 -3.87
CA TYR A 76 9.01 -2.25 -5.07
C TYR A 76 8.06 -1.08 -4.78
N GLY A 77 6.97 -1.33 -4.03
CA GLY A 77 6.04 -0.28 -3.62
C GLY A 77 6.70 0.78 -2.72
N GLY A 78 7.56 0.36 -1.79
CA GLY A 78 8.32 1.27 -0.93
C GLY A 78 9.31 2.13 -1.71
N ALA A 79 9.97 1.56 -2.74
CA ALA A 79 10.83 2.32 -3.63
C ALA A 79 10.03 3.38 -4.42
N ALA A 80 8.85 3.04 -4.93
CA ALA A 80 7.95 4.00 -5.58
C ALA A 80 7.50 5.12 -4.62
N ALA A 81 7.17 4.79 -3.37
CA ALA A 81 6.82 5.79 -2.36
C ALA A 81 7.98 6.76 -2.06
N ILE A 82 9.21 6.24 -1.94
CA ILE A 82 10.41 7.07 -1.79
C ILE A 82 10.64 7.91 -3.04
N HIS A 83 10.39 7.36 -4.23
CA HIS A 83 10.49 8.12 -5.48
C HIS A 83 9.53 9.31 -5.48
N SER A 84 8.30 9.16 -4.96
CA SER A 84 7.37 10.29 -4.79
C SER A 84 7.95 11.42 -3.94
N ILE A 85 8.65 11.07 -2.85
CA ILE A 85 9.29 12.06 -1.95
C ILE A 85 10.38 12.82 -2.72
N LEU A 86 11.18 12.11 -3.52
CA LEU A 86 12.25 12.70 -4.32
C LEU A 86 11.70 13.64 -5.41
N LEU A 87 10.65 13.22 -6.12
CA LEU A 87 9.98 14.04 -7.15
C LEU A 87 9.45 15.35 -6.55
N VAL A 88 8.74 15.28 -5.42
CA VAL A 88 8.23 16.50 -4.73
C VAL A 88 9.36 17.40 -4.26
N SER A 89 10.44 16.83 -3.72
CA SER A 89 11.53 17.61 -3.11
C SER A 89 12.36 18.41 -4.12
N ARG A 90 12.42 17.96 -5.39
CA ARG A 90 13.35 18.51 -6.39
C ARG A 90 12.71 18.93 -7.71
N SER A 91 11.41 18.74 -7.91
CA SER A 91 10.73 19.27 -9.11
C SER A 91 10.59 20.79 -9.02
N LYS A 92 11.54 21.52 -9.60
CA LYS A 92 11.56 23.00 -9.62
C LYS A 92 11.04 23.62 -10.93
N SER A 93 11.04 22.86 -12.03
CA SER A 93 10.65 23.37 -13.34
C SER A 93 9.12 23.37 -13.52
N PRO A 94 8.48 24.53 -13.78
CA PRO A 94 7.06 24.57 -14.17
C PRO A 94 6.84 24.10 -15.61
N TYR A 95 7.90 24.06 -16.42
CA TYR A 95 7.81 23.78 -17.86
C TYR A 95 7.85 22.29 -18.20
N THR A 96 8.19 21.42 -17.25
CA THR A 96 8.34 19.98 -17.51
C THR A 96 7.62 19.09 -16.50
N ILE A 97 7.01 18.03 -17.02
CA ILE A 97 6.30 17.02 -16.23
C ILE A 97 7.07 15.71 -16.27
N ASP A 98 7.31 15.12 -15.10
CA ASP A 98 7.89 13.79 -15.02
C ASP A 98 6.75 12.76 -14.99
N LEU A 99 6.60 11.96 -16.06
CA LEU A 99 5.49 11.00 -16.17
C LEU A 99 5.60 9.87 -15.14
N ASP A 100 6.75 9.70 -14.49
CA ASP A 100 6.90 8.77 -13.38
C ASP A 100 5.97 9.08 -12.22
N ILE A 101 5.48 10.31 -12.09
CA ILE A 101 4.50 10.65 -11.06
C ILE A 101 3.22 9.81 -11.18
N TYR A 102 2.80 9.51 -12.41
CA TYR A 102 1.65 8.64 -12.68
C TYR A 102 1.97 7.19 -12.35
N GLY A 103 3.17 6.72 -12.72
CA GLY A 103 3.69 5.39 -12.35
C GLY A 103 3.70 5.19 -10.83
N VAL A 104 4.31 6.13 -10.11
CA VAL A 104 4.36 6.18 -8.65
C VAL A 104 2.96 6.17 -8.05
N PHE A 105 2.04 7.01 -8.55
CA PHE A 105 0.66 7.02 -8.09
C PHE A 105 -0.03 5.67 -8.30
N ALA A 106 0.14 5.03 -9.46
CA ALA A 106 -0.46 3.73 -9.75
C ALA A 106 0.03 2.63 -8.79
N ILE A 107 1.33 2.61 -8.46
CA ILE A 107 1.90 1.64 -7.52
C ILE A 107 1.44 1.93 -6.08
N THR A 108 1.57 3.19 -5.65
CA THR A 108 1.26 3.59 -4.27
C THR A 108 -0.23 3.47 -3.95
N SER A 109 -1.12 3.99 -4.80
CA SER A 109 -2.58 3.88 -4.64
C SER A 109 -3.04 2.41 -4.58
N THR A 110 -2.50 1.56 -5.45
CA THR A 110 -2.86 0.13 -5.51
C THR A 110 -2.44 -0.60 -4.23
N GLY A 111 -1.24 -0.33 -3.70
CA GLY A 111 -0.78 -0.92 -2.44
C GLY A 111 -1.61 -0.48 -1.23
N VAL A 112 -2.02 0.80 -1.19
CA VAL A 112 -2.92 1.30 -0.14
C VAL A 112 -4.28 0.61 -0.20
N LEU A 113 -4.91 0.53 -1.39
CA LEU A 113 -6.22 -0.10 -1.57
C LEU A 113 -6.23 -1.60 -1.22
N LEU A 114 -5.08 -2.28 -1.37
CA LEU A 114 -4.96 -3.69 -0.99
C LEU A 114 -4.67 -3.91 0.50
N THR A 115 -4.23 -2.88 1.23
CA THR A 115 -3.85 -3.03 2.64
C THR A 115 -5.03 -3.55 3.49
N GLY A 116 -6.24 -3.05 3.24
CA GLY A 116 -7.46 -3.51 3.92
C GLY A 116 -7.71 -5.01 3.72
N PRO A 117 -7.85 -5.48 2.46
CA PRO A 117 -7.95 -6.90 2.14
C PRO A 117 -6.81 -7.75 2.71
N LEU A 118 -5.55 -7.29 2.63
CA LEU A 118 -4.39 -8.02 3.19
C LEU A 118 -4.53 -8.24 4.70
N LEU A 119 -4.91 -7.23 5.46
CA LEU A 119 -5.00 -7.31 6.93
C LEU A 119 -6.26 -8.05 7.42
N THR A 120 -7.32 -8.11 6.62
CA THR A 120 -8.62 -8.67 7.03
C THR A 120 -8.88 -10.08 6.49
N LEU A 121 -8.45 -10.39 5.26
CA LEU A 121 -8.71 -11.67 4.60
C LEU A 121 -7.56 -12.66 4.72
N SER A 122 -6.32 -12.19 4.85
CA SER A 122 -5.17 -13.08 4.91
C SER A 122 -5.09 -13.77 6.27
N THR A 123 -5.71 -14.95 6.37
CA THR A 123 -5.60 -15.83 7.54
C THR A 123 -4.16 -16.27 7.79
N THR A 124 -3.34 -16.33 6.74
CA THR A 124 -1.90 -16.54 6.83
C THR A 124 -1.27 -15.41 7.63
N LEU A 125 -1.50 -14.14 7.28
CA LEU A 125 -0.91 -12.98 7.97
C LEU A 125 -1.48 -12.78 9.38
N HIS A 126 -2.75 -13.08 9.62
CA HIS A 126 -3.37 -12.95 10.94
C HIS A 126 -2.83 -13.97 11.96
N ARG A 127 -2.35 -15.13 11.48
CA ARG A 127 -1.70 -16.16 12.31
C ARG A 127 -0.21 -15.89 12.53
N ILE A 128 0.38 -14.95 11.79
CA ILE A 128 1.78 -14.56 11.97
C ILE A 128 1.93 -13.66 13.20
N GLU A 129 3.13 -13.67 13.76
CA GLU A 129 3.57 -12.87 14.89
C GLU A 129 3.22 -11.37 14.73
N LYS A 130 2.98 -10.70 15.86
CA LYS A 130 2.68 -9.25 15.92
C LYS A 130 3.71 -8.41 15.14
N GLU A 131 4.94 -8.89 15.00
CA GLU A 131 6.05 -8.33 14.22
C GLU A 131 5.67 -8.04 12.78
N VAL A 132 5.23 -9.05 12.03
CA VAL A 132 4.95 -8.90 10.59
C VAL A 132 3.77 -7.99 10.35
N ARG A 133 2.75 -8.03 11.21
CA ARG A 133 1.61 -7.11 11.13
C ARG A 133 2.06 -5.66 11.28
N THR A 134 2.98 -5.36 12.20
CA THR A 134 3.51 -4.00 12.35
C THR A 134 4.33 -3.56 11.14
N ILE A 135 5.14 -4.45 10.54
CA ILE A 135 5.89 -4.14 9.31
C ILE A 135 4.93 -3.81 8.16
N ILE A 136 3.85 -4.58 7.99
CA ILE A 136 2.82 -4.30 6.97
C ILE A 136 2.14 -2.96 7.21
N ILE A 137 1.84 -2.61 8.47
CA ILE A 137 1.25 -1.31 8.82
C ILE A 137 2.22 -0.17 8.49
N LEU A 138 3.50 -0.30 8.84
CA LEU A 138 4.53 0.71 8.51
C LEU A 138 4.69 0.87 7.00
N TRP A 139 4.68 -0.23 6.27
CA TRP A 139 4.68 -0.20 4.80
C TRP A 139 3.44 0.49 4.25
N ALA A 140 2.25 0.19 4.76
CA ALA A 140 1.02 0.84 4.33
C ALA A 140 1.05 2.35 4.59
N LEU A 141 1.58 2.78 5.75
CA LEU A 141 1.79 4.20 6.05
C LEU A 141 2.74 4.86 5.04
N LEU A 142 3.85 4.19 4.71
CA LEU A 142 4.78 4.66 3.68
C LEU A 142 4.08 4.80 2.31
N MET A 143 3.24 3.83 1.93
CA MET A 143 2.46 3.88 0.69
C MET A 143 1.44 5.01 0.69
N VAL A 144 0.77 5.29 1.82
CA VAL A 144 -0.14 6.44 1.96
C VAL A 144 0.61 7.75 1.79
N VAL A 145 1.78 7.91 2.43
CA VAL A 145 2.62 9.10 2.26
C VAL A 145 3.01 9.28 0.80
N GLY A 146 3.49 8.22 0.14
CA GLY A 146 3.82 8.24 -1.28
C GLY A 146 2.62 8.62 -2.17
N ALA A 147 1.45 8.02 -1.93
CA ALA A 147 0.25 8.32 -2.70
C ALA A 147 -0.21 9.77 -2.53
N VAL A 148 -0.21 10.31 -1.30
CA VAL A 148 -0.58 11.71 -1.04
C VAL A 148 0.38 12.67 -1.72
N LEU A 149 1.69 12.40 -1.65
CA LEU A 149 2.69 13.22 -2.35
C LEU A 149 2.52 13.17 -3.86
N ALA A 150 2.19 12.00 -4.42
CA ALA A 150 1.93 11.84 -5.84
C ALA A 150 0.68 12.61 -6.28
N VAL A 151 -0.42 12.48 -5.53
CA VAL A 151 -1.67 13.23 -5.76
C VAL A 151 -1.38 14.74 -5.73
N SER A 152 -0.73 15.24 -4.67
CA SER A 152 -0.38 16.67 -4.57
C SER A 152 0.43 17.15 -5.76
N SER A 153 1.39 16.35 -6.25
CA SER A 153 2.20 16.70 -7.42
C SER A 153 1.38 16.78 -8.70
N ILE A 154 0.44 15.85 -8.90
CA ILE A 154 -0.44 15.82 -10.07
C ILE A 154 -1.31 17.08 -10.11
N TYR A 155 -1.94 17.44 -8.98
CA TYR A 155 -2.77 18.64 -8.88
C TYR A 155 -1.95 19.93 -9.10
N VAL A 156 -0.78 20.04 -8.46
CA VAL A 156 0.09 21.20 -8.66
C VAL A 156 0.55 21.32 -10.11
N LYS A 157 0.82 20.20 -10.80
CA LYS A 157 1.21 20.25 -12.20
C LYS A 157 0.05 20.63 -13.12
N GLU A 158 -1.17 20.17 -12.86
CA GLU A 158 -2.35 20.61 -13.63
C GLU A 158 -2.51 22.15 -13.57
N ASP A 159 -2.24 22.76 -12.41
CA ASP A 159 -2.43 24.21 -12.23
C ASP A 159 -1.37 25.11 -12.89
N PHE A 160 -0.13 24.64 -13.04
CA PHE A 160 1.04 25.49 -13.38
C PHE A 160 1.76 25.12 -14.68
N VAL A 161 1.19 24.23 -15.49
CA VAL A 161 1.83 23.79 -16.74
C VAL A 161 1.72 24.85 -17.83
N VAL A 162 2.88 25.22 -18.37
CA VAL A 162 3.02 26.21 -19.44
C VAL A 162 3.35 25.51 -20.75
N ALA A 163 2.73 25.93 -21.85
CA ALA A 163 3.01 25.41 -23.18
C ALA A 163 4.47 25.71 -23.60
N PRO A 164 5.15 24.78 -24.30
CA PRO A 164 6.43 25.08 -24.93
C PRO A 164 6.29 26.11 -26.05
N ALA A 165 7.38 26.81 -26.34
CA ALA A 165 7.42 27.75 -27.46
C ALA A 165 7.33 26.99 -28.81
N CYS A 166 6.48 27.47 -29.71
CA CYS A 166 6.47 27.02 -31.10
C CYS A 166 7.47 27.86 -31.91
N LEU A 167 8.51 27.22 -32.44
CA LEU A 167 9.56 27.88 -33.19
C LEU A 167 9.46 27.58 -34.68
N PRO A 168 9.95 28.47 -35.56
CA PRO A 168 10.16 28.13 -36.96
C PRO A 168 11.04 26.87 -37.10
N PRO A 169 10.79 25.99 -38.09
CA PRO A 169 11.53 24.73 -38.24
C PRO A 169 13.06 24.90 -38.30
N GLU A 170 13.53 25.99 -38.90
CA GLU A 170 14.95 26.31 -39.06
C GLU A 170 15.65 26.60 -37.71
N GLU A 171 14.96 27.27 -36.79
CA GLU A 171 15.48 27.61 -35.45
C GLU A 171 15.35 26.43 -34.47
N ALA A 172 14.35 25.58 -34.65
CA ALA A 172 14.11 24.41 -33.80
C ALA A 172 15.20 23.33 -34.01
N MET A 173 15.63 23.11 -35.26
CA MET A 173 16.64 22.10 -35.61
C MET A 173 18.04 22.37 -35.03
N THR A 174 18.39 23.62 -34.74
CA THR A 174 19.74 23.99 -34.29
C THR A 174 19.98 23.79 -32.79
N SER A 175 18.95 23.51 -31.98
CA SER A 175 19.10 23.48 -30.51
C SER A 175 18.15 22.56 -29.75
N ALA A 176 17.16 21.94 -30.40
CA ALA A 176 16.20 21.09 -29.71
C ALA A 176 16.65 19.63 -29.65
N THR A 177 16.52 19.04 -28.47
CA THR A 177 16.78 17.61 -28.24
C THR A 177 15.65 16.71 -28.76
N SER A 178 14.45 17.26 -28.87
CA SER A 178 13.25 16.58 -29.37
C SER A 178 12.34 17.60 -30.07
N LEU A 179 11.80 17.20 -31.22
CA LEU A 179 11.00 18.05 -32.09
C LEU A 179 9.62 17.43 -32.26
N PHE A 180 8.56 18.22 -32.03
CA PHE A 180 7.19 17.83 -32.36
C PHE A 180 6.60 18.86 -33.32
N GLN A 181 6.27 18.43 -34.54
CA GLN A 181 5.70 19.31 -35.54
C GLN A 181 4.23 19.57 -35.24
N SER A 182 3.81 20.83 -35.26
CA SER A 182 2.42 21.19 -35.06
C SER A 182 1.55 20.69 -36.23
N PRO A 183 0.37 20.10 -35.97
CA PRO A 183 -0.54 19.66 -37.02
C PRO A 183 -1.32 20.81 -37.67
N THR A 184 -1.43 21.96 -36.99
CA THR A 184 -2.26 23.10 -37.40
C THR A 184 -1.45 24.28 -37.90
N GLU A 185 -0.19 24.40 -37.49
CA GLU A 185 0.68 25.54 -37.78
C GLU A 185 2.02 25.07 -38.36
N ASN A 186 2.67 25.89 -39.18
CA ASN A 186 4.00 25.58 -39.73
C ASN A 186 5.11 25.92 -38.72
N CYS A 187 5.02 25.34 -37.53
CA CYS A 187 5.98 25.54 -36.45
C CYS A 187 6.26 24.23 -35.73
N THR A 188 7.41 24.17 -35.06
CA THR A 188 7.88 23.00 -34.33
C THR A 188 8.03 23.35 -32.86
N TYR A 189 7.41 22.54 -31.99
CA TYR A 189 7.56 22.68 -30.55
C TYR A 189 8.92 22.14 -30.13
N ALA A 190 9.64 22.95 -29.34
CA ALA A 190 10.95 22.61 -28.80
C ALA A 190 10.94 22.72 -27.28
N CYS A 191 11.52 21.71 -26.62
CA CYS A 191 11.69 21.67 -25.18
C CYS A 191 13.12 22.03 -24.81
N PHE A 192 13.31 23.18 -24.15
CA PHE A 192 14.61 23.64 -23.67
C PHE A 192 14.68 23.47 -22.16
N GLN A 193 15.74 22.87 -21.63
CA GLN A 193 15.84 22.69 -20.18
C GLN A 193 17.21 23.08 -19.60
N LYS A 194 17.15 24.03 -18.66
CA LYS A 194 18.28 24.50 -17.85
C LYS A 194 18.38 23.82 -16.47
N GLU A 195 17.28 23.25 -15.96
CA GLU A 195 17.20 22.53 -14.67
C GLU A 195 16.50 21.18 -14.83
N HIS A 196 17.11 20.07 -14.35
CA HIS A 196 16.62 18.71 -14.58
C HIS A 196 15.94 18.06 -13.36
N SER A 197 15.02 17.12 -13.60
CA SER A 197 14.47 16.24 -12.55
C SER A 197 15.58 15.38 -11.95
N PRO A 198 15.55 15.01 -10.65
CA PRO A 198 16.52 14.07 -10.10
C PRO A 198 16.55 12.76 -10.91
N PHE A 199 17.75 12.23 -11.15
CA PHE A 199 17.99 11.01 -11.95
C PHE A 199 17.54 11.08 -13.41
N ARG A 200 17.24 12.28 -13.93
CA ARG A 200 16.96 12.49 -15.36
C ARG A 200 18.04 13.35 -16.00
N SER A 201 18.46 12.94 -17.18
CA SER A 201 19.37 13.67 -18.05
C SER A 201 18.59 14.72 -18.86
N PRO A 202 19.09 15.97 -18.99
CA PRO A 202 18.48 16.99 -19.85
C PRO A 202 18.12 16.54 -21.28
N PRO A 203 18.91 15.70 -21.98
CA PRO A 203 18.55 15.23 -23.32
C PRO A 203 17.36 14.24 -23.38
N ASN A 204 16.74 13.87 -22.26
CA ASN A 204 15.65 12.89 -22.28
C ASN A 204 14.26 13.55 -22.26
N VAL A 205 14.21 14.88 -22.30
CA VAL A 205 12.94 15.62 -22.38
C VAL A 205 12.38 15.54 -23.79
N MET A 206 11.10 15.18 -23.90
CA MET A 206 10.39 15.12 -25.17
C MET A 206 9.19 16.07 -25.24
N ALA A 207 9.01 16.72 -26.39
CA ALA A 207 7.74 17.34 -26.74
C ALA A 207 6.72 16.24 -27.08
N TRP A 208 5.56 16.24 -26.42
CA TRP A 208 4.56 15.20 -26.55
C TRP A 208 3.14 15.79 -26.61
N PRO A 209 2.25 15.29 -27.50
CA PRO A 209 0.87 15.73 -27.58
C PRO A 209 0.14 15.43 -26.27
N ASN A 210 -0.48 16.44 -25.69
CA ASN A 210 -1.09 16.35 -24.37
C ASN A 210 -2.36 15.49 -24.39
N LYS A 211 -2.20 14.22 -24.02
CA LYS A 211 -3.29 13.25 -23.82
C LYS A 211 -3.45 12.87 -22.35
N THR A 212 -3.02 13.71 -21.41
CA THR A 212 -3.19 13.39 -19.98
C THR A 212 -4.65 13.55 -19.55
N ASP A 213 -5.11 12.70 -18.64
CA ASP A 213 -6.41 12.88 -18.01
C ASP A 213 -6.36 14.01 -16.95
N PRO A 214 -7.47 14.69 -16.65
CA PRO A 214 -7.59 15.62 -15.52
C PRO A 214 -7.24 14.97 -14.18
N ALA A 215 -6.65 15.70 -13.21
CA ALA A 215 -6.21 15.10 -11.94
C ALA A 215 -7.36 14.43 -11.16
N LYS A 216 -8.58 14.98 -11.26
CA LYS A 216 -9.80 14.40 -10.67
C LYS A 216 -10.12 13.01 -11.23
N ASP A 217 -9.88 12.77 -12.52
CA ASP A 217 -10.16 11.50 -13.19
C ASP A 217 -9.03 10.50 -12.90
N ILE A 218 -7.82 11.02 -12.69
CA ILE A 218 -6.67 10.24 -12.20
C ILE A 218 -6.90 9.71 -10.80
N THR A 219 -7.39 10.56 -9.91
CA THR A 219 -7.48 10.28 -8.48
C THR A 219 -8.89 9.85 -8.02
N GLY A 220 -9.85 9.79 -8.95
CA GLY A 220 -11.28 9.65 -8.69
C GLY A 220 -11.70 8.34 -8.01
N VAL A 221 -10.92 7.27 -8.09
CA VAL A 221 -11.16 6.05 -7.31
C VAL A 221 -10.49 6.13 -5.95
N PHE A 222 -9.24 6.60 -5.92
CA PHE A 222 -8.42 6.60 -4.72
C PHE A 222 -8.94 7.56 -3.64
N VAL A 223 -9.16 8.84 -3.99
CA VAL A 223 -9.51 9.90 -3.02
C VAL A 223 -10.82 9.58 -2.29
N PRO A 224 -11.92 9.20 -2.97
CA PRO A 224 -13.16 8.83 -2.27
C PRO A 224 -13.00 7.59 -1.39
N CYS A 225 -12.20 6.60 -1.81
CA CYS A 225 -11.97 5.39 -1.00
C CYS A 225 -11.22 5.72 0.30
N ILE A 226 -10.19 6.56 0.24
CA ILE A 226 -9.46 7.01 1.43
C ILE A 226 -10.35 7.87 2.33
N ALA A 227 -11.11 8.80 1.74
CA ALA A 227 -12.06 9.62 2.48
C ALA A 227 -13.12 8.78 3.21
N ALA A 228 -13.60 7.69 2.61
CA ALA A 228 -14.53 6.76 3.24
C ALA A 228 -13.88 5.86 4.31
N ALA A 229 -12.59 5.55 4.18
CA ALA A 229 -11.85 4.72 5.13
C ALA A 229 -11.48 5.46 6.43
N LEU A 230 -11.27 6.78 6.37
CA LEU A 230 -10.90 7.59 7.54
C LEU A 230 -11.94 7.54 8.67
N PRO A 231 -13.26 7.76 8.43
CA PRO A 231 -14.29 7.60 9.44
C PRO A 231 -14.33 6.19 10.05
N ALA A 232 -14.13 5.15 9.25
CA ALA A 232 -14.13 3.76 9.71
C ALA A 232 -12.98 3.49 10.70
N LEU A 233 -11.79 4.03 10.41
CA LEU A 233 -10.62 3.95 11.30
C LEU A 233 -10.86 4.71 12.61
N ILE A 234 -11.40 5.93 12.54
CA ILE A 234 -11.70 6.78 13.69
C ILE A 234 -12.75 6.10 14.59
N CYS A 235 -13.85 5.59 14.03
CA CYS A 235 -14.87 4.86 14.76
C CYS A 235 -14.30 3.60 15.44
N GLY A 236 -13.41 2.87 14.76
CA GLY A 236 -12.73 1.71 15.35
C GLY A 236 -11.84 2.07 16.55
N ILE A 237 -11.07 3.16 16.45
CA ILE A 237 -10.22 3.64 17.55
C ILE A 237 -11.08 4.10 18.75
N ILE A 238 -12.18 4.80 18.48
CA ILE A 238 -13.12 5.25 19.51
C ILE A 238 -13.74 4.04 20.24
N ASP A 239 -14.21 3.01 19.52
CA ASP A 239 -14.77 1.80 20.14
C ASP A 239 -13.73 1.07 21.02
N ILE A 240 -12.47 1.00 20.57
CA ILE A 240 -11.36 0.42 21.36
C ILE A 240 -11.08 1.24 22.63
N ARG A 241 -11.10 2.57 22.55
CA ARG A 241 -10.88 3.44 23.71
C ARG A 241 -12.03 3.36 24.71
N ILE A 242 -13.27 3.33 24.24
CA ILE A 242 -14.44 3.14 25.11
C ILE A 242 -14.35 1.80 25.84
N ARG A 243 -14.01 0.72 25.14
CA ARG A 243 -13.84 -0.61 25.76
C ARG A 243 -12.69 -0.69 26.75
N ARG A 244 -11.57 0.02 26.52
CA ARG A 244 -10.47 0.11 27.48
C ARG A 244 -10.82 0.96 28.71
N GLY A 245 -11.63 2.01 28.53
CA GLY A 245 -12.11 2.84 29.63
C GLY A 245 -13.09 2.12 30.57
N ASP A 246 -13.82 1.14 30.06
CA ASP A 246 -14.82 0.37 30.82
C ASP A 246 -14.22 -0.85 31.58
N GLY A 247 -12.89 -0.86 31.76
CA GLY A 247 -12.10 -1.94 32.34
C GLY A 247 -12.27 -2.16 33.84
N ARG A 248 -13.49 -2.40 34.33
CA ARG A 248 -13.70 -3.01 35.66
C ARG A 248 -14.64 -4.20 35.73
N ARG A 249 -15.27 -4.64 34.63
CA ARG A 249 -16.05 -5.89 34.64
C ARG A 249 -16.31 -6.38 33.22
N VAL A 250 -15.43 -7.21 32.68
CA VAL A 250 -15.75 -8.45 31.93
C VAL A 250 -14.40 -9.15 31.70
N GLY A 251 -14.09 -10.10 32.57
CA GLY A 251 -13.10 -11.13 32.29
C GLY A 251 -13.57 -12.00 31.14
N ASP A 252 -12.60 -12.48 30.38
CA ASP A 252 -12.72 -13.54 29.37
C ASP A 252 -13.77 -13.31 28.30
N HIS A 253 -13.36 -12.72 27.18
CA HIS A 253 -13.72 -13.14 25.80
C HIS A 253 -12.89 -12.32 24.81
N ILE A 254 -11.54 -12.42 24.90
CA ILE A 254 -10.68 -12.09 23.76
C ILE A 254 -10.69 -13.30 22.83
N THR A 255 -11.83 -13.56 22.22
CA THR A 255 -11.84 -14.25 20.92
C THR A 255 -11.60 -13.19 19.87
N SER A 256 -10.41 -13.24 19.27
CA SER A 256 -10.08 -12.68 17.97
C SER A 256 -11.29 -12.69 17.02
N PRO A 257 -11.52 -11.65 16.18
CA PRO A 257 -12.60 -11.65 15.21
C PRO A 257 -12.32 -12.69 14.12
N SER A 258 -12.61 -13.94 14.45
CA SER A 258 -12.67 -15.11 13.57
C SER A 258 -14.06 -15.23 12.93
N ALA A 259 -14.84 -14.14 12.91
CA ALA A 259 -16.20 -14.13 12.38
C ALA A 259 -16.25 -14.40 10.87
N LEU A 260 -15.23 -13.97 10.12
CA LEU A 260 -15.13 -14.26 8.67
C LEU A 260 -14.84 -15.75 8.39
N GLN A 261 -14.19 -16.46 9.32
CA GLN A 261 -13.95 -17.90 9.17
C GLN A 261 -15.18 -18.74 9.56
N LYS A 262 -16.12 -18.16 10.34
CA LYS A 262 -17.35 -18.83 10.77
C LYS A 262 -18.49 -18.70 9.75
N TYR A 263 -18.57 -17.60 9.00
CA TYR A 263 -19.70 -17.35 8.10
C TYR A 263 -19.50 -17.81 6.65
N GLU A 264 -18.27 -17.91 6.13
CA GLU A 264 -18.07 -18.17 4.68
C GLU A 264 -17.71 -19.63 4.31
N LEU A 265 -17.43 -20.52 5.27
CA LEU A 265 -17.05 -21.91 4.95
C LEU A 265 -17.79 -23.00 5.73
N SER A 266 -18.57 -22.66 6.76
CA SER A 266 -19.43 -23.64 7.44
C SER A 266 -20.62 -23.99 6.57
N TRP A 267 -21.32 -23.01 5.99
CA TRP A 267 -22.52 -23.27 5.19
C TRP A 267 -22.24 -24.14 3.94
N ILE A 268 -21.09 -23.94 3.29
CA ILE A 268 -20.64 -24.77 2.15
C ILE A 268 -20.27 -26.19 2.62
N ARG A 269 -19.62 -26.32 3.78
CA ARG A 269 -19.23 -27.62 4.36
C ARG A 269 -20.44 -28.42 4.87
N ASP A 270 -21.40 -27.74 5.49
CA ASP A 270 -22.58 -28.35 6.10
C ASP A 270 -23.57 -28.86 5.04
N ARG A 271 -23.55 -28.25 3.84
CA ARG A 271 -24.31 -28.70 2.66
C ARG A 271 -23.67 -29.86 1.91
N LEU A 272 -22.37 -30.10 2.09
CA LEU A 272 -21.62 -31.20 1.45
C LEU A 272 -21.48 -32.46 2.34
N LEU A 273 -21.50 -32.31 3.67
CA LEU A 273 -21.20 -33.43 4.60
C LEU A 273 -22.35 -33.87 5.51
N GLY A 274 -23.58 -33.37 5.28
CA GLY A 274 -24.81 -33.97 5.82
C GLY A 274 -24.76 -34.38 7.30
N ARG A 275 -24.24 -33.52 8.19
CA ARG A 275 -24.10 -33.86 9.62
C ARG A 275 -25.05 -33.04 10.48
N ARG A 276 -26.12 -33.74 10.91
CA ARG A 276 -27.13 -33.26 11.87
C ARG A 276 -26.48 -33.11 13.25
N HIS A 277 -26.55 -31.92 13.85
CA HIS A 277 -26.19 -31.72 15.26
C HIS A 277 -27.43 -31.50 16.11
N ASN A 278 -27.56 -32.32 17.16
CA ASN A 278 -28.58 -32.23 18.19
C ASN A 278 -28.32 -31.03 19.10
N HIS A 279 -29.36 -30.25 19.36
CA HIS A 279 -29.36 -29.15 20.32
C HIS A 279 -29.43 -29.70 21.75
N VAL A 280 -28.45 -29.37 22.58
CA VAL A 280 -28.58 -29.37 24.04
C VAL A 280 -28.63 -27.91 24.47
N SER A 281 -29.75 -27.51 25.04
CA SER A 281 -30.01 -26.15 25.54
C SER A 281 -29.60 -26.07 27.01
N SER A 282 -28.64 -25.22 27.34
CA SER A 282 -28.46 -24.71 28.72
C SER A 282 -28.90 -23.25 28.74
N THR A 283 -30.01 -23.02 29.41
CA THR A 283 -30.57 -21.70 29.73
C THR A 283 -29.81 -21.09 30.91
N THR A 284 -29.03 -20.05 30.65
CA THR A 284 -28.63 -19.07 31.67
C THR A 284 -29.45 -17.80 31.46
N VAL A 285 -30.19 -17.42 32.49
CA VAL A 285 -31.03 -16.22 32.51
C VAL A 285 -30.12 -15.00 32.69
N SER A 286 -29.90 -14.25 31.60
CA SER A 286 -29.23 -12.93 31.62
C SER A 286 -30.17 -11.85 31.09
N SER A 287 -30.10 -10.67 31.73
CA SER A 287 -31.01 -9.54 31.53
C SER A 287 -31.17 -9.12 30.05
N PRO A 288 -32.40 -9.05 29.51
CA PRO A 288 -32.66 -9.05 28.07
C PRO A 288 -32.29 -7.75 27.34
N ASN A 289 -32.19 -6.60 28.02
CA ASN A 289 -32.02 -5.31 27.33
C ASN A 289 -30.56 -4.99 26.95
N LEU A 290 -29.58 -5.31 27.80
CA LEU A 290 -28.17 -5.00 27.56
C LEU A 290 -27.53 -5.97 26.54
N GLN A 291 -27.96 -7.23 26.55
CA GLN A 291 -27.48 -8.27 25.64
C GLN A 291 -28.00 -8.06 24.20
N ASN A 292 -29.21 -7.51 24.06
CA ASN A 292 -29.82 -7.26 22.75
C ASN A 292 -29.19 -6.02 22.06
N GLN A 293 -28.80 -5.00 22.83
CA GLN A 293 -28.12 -3.81 22.31
C GLN A 293 -26.66 -4.09 21.89
N THR A 294 -25.92 -4.87 22.69
CA THR A 294 -24.56 -5.33 22.34
C THR A 294 -24.56 -6.27 21.15
N SER A 295 -25.52 -7.20 21.06
CA SER A 295 -25.69 -8.11 19.91
C SER A 295 -25.98 -7.37 18.60
N ARG A 296 -26.87 -6.36 18.61
CA ARG A 296 -27.16 -5.53 17.41
C ARG A 296 -25.93 -4.74 16.96
N ARG A 297 -25.17 -4.15 17.88
CA ARG A 297 -23.94 -3.39 17.56
C ARG A 297 -22.86 -4.29 16.94
N ILE A 298 -22.69 -5.52 17.44
CA ILE A 298 -21.74 -6.51 16.89
C ILE A 298 -22.14 -6.97 15.49
N LYS A 299 -23.43 -7.25 15.26
CA LYS A 299 -23.94 -7.64 13.92
C LYS A 299 -23.73 -6.52 12.91
N PHE A 300 -24.08 -5.28 13.27
CA PHE A 300 -23.86 -4.11 12.42
C PHE A 300 -22.39 -3.93 12.06
N TRP A 301 -21.48 -4.04 13.05
CA TRP A 301 -20.04 -3.91 12.82
C TRP A 301 -19.49 -5.00 11.89
N THR A 302 -19.95 -6.24 12.03
CA THR A 302 -19.51 -7.35 11.18
C THR A 302 -19.97 -7.16 9.73
N VAL A 303 -21.21 -6.73 9.53
CA VAL A 303 -21.77 -6.41 8.20
C VAL A 303 -21.00 -5.24 7.58
N PHE A 304 -20.74 -4.19 8.35
CA PHE A 304 -19.94 -3.04 7.89
C PHE A 304 -18.52 -3.44 7.47
N GLN A 305 -17.84 -4.27 8.26
CA GLN A 305 -16.51 -4.79 7.92
C GLN A 305 -16.53 -5.60 6.61
N TYR A 306 -17.55 -6.44 6.41
CA TYR A 306 -17.71 -7.20 5.17
C TYR A 306 -17.87 -6.28 3.96
N TYR A 307 -18.79 -5.30 4.01
CA TYR A 307 -18.98 -4.34 2.92
C TYR A 307 -17.71 -3.53 2.65
N TYR A 308 -17.01 -3.08 3.69
CA TYR A 308 -15.75 -2.36 3.54
C TYR A 308 -14.71 -3.19 2.77
N VAL A 309 -14.55 -4.47 3.11
CA VAL A 309 -13.59 -5.36 2.43
C VAL A 309 -13.98 -5.59 0.97
N VAL A 310 -15.27 -5.85 0.69
CA VAL A 310 -15.77 -6.06 -0.68
C VAL A 310 -15.60 -4.78 -1.53
N CYS A 311 -15.99 -3.62 -0.99
CA CYS A 311 -15.83 -2.33 -1.66
C CYS A 311 -14.34 -2.00 -1.89
N SER A 312 -13.46 -2.28 -0.91
CA SER A 312 -12.02 -2.07 -1.05
C SER A 312 -11.42 -2.94 -2.15
N PHE A 313 -11.89 -4.19 -2.30
CA PHE A 313 -11.44 -5.08 -3.36
C PHE A 313 -11.96 -4.63 -4.74
N GLY A 314 -13.21 -4.18 -4.82
CA GLY A 314 -13.77 -3.56 -6.04
C GLY A 314 -13.01 -2.31 -6.46
N ALA A 315 -12.71 -1.42 -5.50
CA ALA A 315 -11.90 -0.22 -5.73
C ALA A 315 -10.47 -0.56 -6.18
N PHE A 316 -9.84 -1.56 -5.57
CA PHE A 316 -8.52 -2.07 -5.98
C PHE A 316 -8.52 -2.54 -7.44
N ALA A 317 -9.52 -3.35 -7.84
CA ALA A 317 -9.62 -3.85 -9.21
C ALA A 317 -9.89 -2.71 -10.21
N LEU A 318 -10.81 -1.80 -9.88
CA LEU A 318 -11.12 -0.64 -10.72
C LEU A 318 -9.90 0.28 -10.87
N ASN A 319 -9.15 0.52 -9.80
CA ASN A 319 -7.93 1.32 -9.82
C ASN A 319 -6.88 0.74 -10.78
N ILE A 320 -6.66 -0.58 -10.77
CA ILE A 320 -5.75 -1.26 -11.71
C ILE A 320 -6.22 -1.05 -13.15
N ILE A 321 -7.49 -1.29 -13.44
CA ILE A 321 -8.05 -1.17 -14.80
C ILE A 321 -7.89 0.27 -15.32
N LEU A 322 -8.27 1.26 -14.52
CA LEU A 322 -8.18 2.67 -14.92
C LEU A 322 -6.73 3.12 -15.11
N ASN A 323 -5.81 2.69 -14.24
CA ASN A 323 -4.39 2.98 -14.40
C ASN A 323 -3.85 2.40 -15.71
N GLU A 324 -4.12 1.12 -16.01
CA GLU A 324 -3.61 0.48 -17.22
C GLU A 324 -4.20 1.06 -18.50
N ILE A 325 -5.48 1.49 -18.49
CA ILE A 325 -6.06 2.21 -19.62
C ILE A 325 -5.30 3.52 -19.88
N ARG A 326 -5.02 4.29 -18.82
CA ARG A 326 -4.29 5.56 -18.91
C ARG A 326 -2.87 5.42 -19.43
N PHE A 327 -2.16 4.37 -19.01
CA PHE A 327 -0.78 4.15 -19.45
C PHE A 327 -0.63 3.78 -20.94
N ARG A 328 -1.71 3.39 -21.64
CA ARG A 328 -1.63 2.97 -23.06
C ARG A 328 -1.11 4.05 -24.00
N HIS A 329 -1.28 5.32 -23.63
CA HIS A 329 -0.94 6.45 -24.50
C HIS A 329 0.32 7.20 -24.06
N LEU A 330 0.89 6.84 -22.91
CA LEU A 330 2.05 7.53 -22.36
C LEU A 330 3.35 7.04 -23.03
N PRO A 331 4.27 7.95 -23.37
CA PRO A 331 5.56 7.57 -23.94
C PRO A 331 6.43 6.92 -22.86
N THR A 332 7.14 5.86 -23.24
CA THR A 332 8.06 5.11 -22.38
C THR A 332 9.48 5.18 -22.91
N ILE A 333 10.45 5.15 -22.01
CA ILE A 333 11.88 5.12 -22.36
C ILE A 333 12.61 4.04 -21.54
N GLU A 334 13.62 3.41 -22.13
CA GLU A 334 14.44 2.37 -21.51
C GLU A 334 15.93 2.65 -21.74
N GLU A 335 16.39 3.85 -21.40
CA GLU A 335 17.79 4.24 -21.54
C GLU A 335 18.66 3.84 -20.34
N PRO A 336 19.98 3.63 -20.55
CA PRO A 336 20.93 3.50 -19.45
C PRO A 336 20.97 4.79 -18.63
N TYR A 337 21.11 4.68 -17.30
CA TYR A 337 21.13 5.76 -16.29
C TYR A 337 19.76 6.29 -15.82
N GLU A 338 18.69 5.59 -16.13
CA GLU A 338 17.36 5.93 -15.64
C GLU A 338 17.12 5.62 -14.16
N VAL A 339 16.01 6.17 -13.64
CA VAL A 339 15.41 5.93 -12.32
C VAL A 339 15.44 4.45 -11.90
N SER A 340 15.34 3.51 -12.84
CA SER A 340 15.40 2.07 -12.56
C SER A 340 16.69 1.62 -11.84
N GLN A 341 17.82 2.33 -11.98
CA GLN A 341 19.12 1.89 -11.46
C GLN A 341 19.30 2.08 -9.94
N TRP A 342 18.61 3.04 -9.32
CA TRP A 342 18.71 3.24 -7.85
C TRP A 342 17.68 2.40 -7.07
N ALA A 343 16.65 1.88 -7.75
CA ALA A 343 15.61 1.08 -7.11
C ALA A 343 16.15 -0.16 -6.37
N PRO A 344 17.12 -0.94 -6.89
CA PRO A 344 17.71 -2.07 -6.15
C PRO A 344 18.37 -1.64 -4.83
N TRP A 345 19.11 -0.52 -4.84
CA TRP A 345 19.74 0.02 -3.62
C TRP A 345 18.70 0.33 -2.55
N VAL A 346 17.58 0.94 -2.94
CA VAL A 346 16.51 1.26 -2.01
C VAL A 346 15.76 0.04 -1.53
N CYS A 347 15.56 -0.97 -2.39
CA CYS A 347 15.00 -2.24 -1.97
C CYS A 347 15.87 -2.89 -0.89
N VAL A 348 17.20 -2.91 -1.05
CA VAL A 348 18.14 -3.43 -0.03
C VAL A 348 18.04 -2.64 1.26
N MET A 349 18.02 -1.31 1.19
CA MET A 349 17.91 -0.46 2.39
C MET A 349 16.58 -0.68 3.14
N LEU A 350 15.47 -0.84 2.42
CA LEU A 350 14.17 -1.14 3.02
C LEU A 350 14.16 -2.51 3.70
N VAL A 351 14.80 -3.52 3.11
CA VAL A 351 14.92 -4.85 3.73
C VAL A 351 15.77 -4.77 5.02
N VAL A 352 16.90 -4.06 4.99
CA VAL A 352 17.73 -3.84 6.17
C VAL A 352 16.95 -3.09 7.26
N ALA A 353 16.25 -2.02 6.89
CA ALA A 353 15.41 -1.25 7.82
C ALA A 353 14.29 -2.11 8.42
N ALA A 354 13.67 -2.99 7.64
CA ALA A 354 12.65 -3.92 8.12
C ALA A 354 13.24 -4.92 9.13
N GLN A 355 14.42 -5.47 8.88
CA GLN A 355 15.11 -6.38 9.81
C GLN A 355 15.46 -5.69 11.13
N ILE A 356 16.02 -4.48 11.06
CA ILE A 356 16.32 -3.65 12.23
C ILE A 356 15.05 -3.38 13.03
N THR A 357 13.98 -2.98 12.34
CA THR A 357 12.68 -2.67 12.97
C THR A 357 12.08 -3.90 13.64
N SER A 358 12.14 -5.08 12.99
CA SER A 358 11.67 -6.34 13.58
C SER A 358 12.45 -6.68 14.84
N HIS A 359 13.78 -6.56 14.82
CA HIS A 359 14.63 -6.85 15.97
C HIS A 359 14.30 -5.95 17.17
N PHE A 360 14.14 -4.64 16.94
CA PHE A 360 13.79 -3.69 18.01
C PHE A 360 12.37 -3.92 18.55
N LEU A 361 11.38 -4.15 17.69
CA LEU A 361 10.01 -4.42 18.11
C LEU A 361 9.89 -5.75 18.88
N GLY A 362 10.55 -6.80 18.40
CA GLY A 362 10.58 -8.10 19.07
C GLY A 362 11.21 -8.02 20.46
N ARG A 363 12.29 -7.24 20.62
CA ARG A 363 12.89 -6.98 21.93
C ARG A 363 11.91 -6.27 22.87
N ARG A 364 11.29 -5.18 22.41
CA ARG A 364 10.33 -4.39 23.21
C ARG A 364 9.13 -5.20 23.65
N TRP A 365 8.59 -6.07 22.79
CA TRP A 365 7.47 -6.93 23.17
C TRP A 365 7.85 -8.05 24.12
N ARG A 366 9.07 -8.59 24.04
CA ARG A 366 9.57 -9.53 25.06
C ARG A 366 9.71 -8.87 26.43
N GLU A 367 10.19 -7.62 26.47
CA GLU A 367 10.27 -6.82 27.69
C GLU A 367 8.86 -6.57 28.26
N GLN A 368 7.92 -6.08 27.44
CA GLN A 368 6.54 -5.86 27.88
C GLN A 368 5.85 -7.14 28.38
N LYS A 369 6.07 -8.28 27.72
CA LYS A 369 5.49 -9.56 28.17
C LYS A 369 6.05 -9.96 29.55
N ARG A 370 7.32 -9.68 29.82
CA ARG A 370 7.94 -9.95 31.11
C ARG A 370 7.35 -9.05 32.20
N ASP A 371 7.14 -7.78 31.91
CA ASP A 371 6.54 -6.82 32.86
C ASP A 371 5.07 -7.20 33.16
N GLU A 372 4.30 -7.60 32.14
CA GLU A 372 2.92 -8.11 32.32
C GLU A 372 2.89 -9.42 33.14
N GLU A 373 3.85 -10.33 32.93
CA GLU A 373 3.98 -11.56 33.73
C GLU A 373 4.38 -11.27 35.18
N GLU A 374 5.25 -10.27 35.43
CA GLU A 374 5.64 -9.83 36.77
C GLU A 374 4.50 -9.13 37.52
N GLU A 375 3.66 -8.33 36.83
CA GLU A 375 2.49 -7.67 37.40
C GLU A 375 1.36 -8.66 37.75
N ILE A 376 1.17 -9.71 36.93
CA ILE A 376 0.13 -10.74 37.16
C ILE A 376 0.53 -11.72 38.27
N CYS A 377 1.81 -12.11 38.35
CA CYS A 377 2.27 -13.11 39.33
C CYS A 377 2.77 -12.51 40.66
N GLY A 378 3.00 -11.19 40.73
CA GLY A 378 3.55 -10.52 41.90
C GLY A 378 5.02 -10.90 42.19
N PRO A 379 5.77 -10.05 42.92
CA PRO A 379 7.20 -10.25 43.17
C PRO A 379 7.53 -11.51 44.01
N GLU A 380 6.56 -12.12 44.69
CA GLU A 380 6.76 -13.30 45.54
C GLU A 380 6.63 -14.65 44.81
N SER A 381 5.95 -14.73 43.66
CA SER A 381 5.79 -16.02 42.95
C SER A 381 7.03 -16.40 42.12
N ALA A 382 7.95 -15.47 41.86
CA ALA A 382 9.18 -15.75 41.11
C ALA A 382 10.23 -16.54 41.91
N ARG A 383 10.04 -16.70 43.22
CA ARG A 383 10.95 -17.45 44.10
C ARG A 383 10.52 -18.90 44.36
N SER A 384 9.37 -19.33 43.82
CA SER A 384 8.91 -20.70 43.94
C SER A 384 9.55 -21.57 42.84
N THR A 385 10.19 -22.66 43.27
CA THR A 385 10.84 -23.71 42.45
C THR A 385 9.94 -24.35 41.38
N THR A 386 8.63 -24.07 41.41
CA THR A 386 7.67 -24.52 40.38
C THR A 386 7.64 -23.62 39.14
N GLY A 387 7.99 -22.33 39.23
CA GLY A 387 8.01 -21.41 38.09
C GLY A 387 9.19 -21.64 37.14
N GLU A 388 10.34 -22.04 37.69
CA GLU A 388 11.57 -22.29 36.95
C GLU A 388 11.47 -23.54 36.07
N ARG A 389 10.76 -24.58 36.54
CA ARG A 389 10.48 -25.80 35.77
C ARG A 389 9.57 -25.56 34.56
N ARG A 390 8.67 -24.58 34.63
CA ARG A 390 7.76 -24.22 33.53
C ARG A 390 8.45 -23.35 32.48
N LYS A 391 9.30 -22.39 32.90
CA LYS A 391 10.16 -21.61 31.99
C LYS A 391 11.17 -22.48 31.23
N GLN A 392 11.71 -23.51 31.87
CA GLN A 392 12.66 -24.42 31.21
C GLN A 392 11.98 -25.31 30.15
N GLY A 393 10.70 -25.67 30.34
CA GLY A 393 9.90 -26.38 29.34
C GLY A 393 9.56 -25.53 28.11
N GLU A 394 9.15 -24.27 28.29
CA GLU A 394 8.85 -23.36 27.16
C GLU A 394 10.10 -22.93 26.37
N LEU A 395 11.26 -22.77 27.03
CA LEU A 395 12.53 -22.49 26.35
C LEU A 395 13.00 -23.68 25.51
N GLN A 396 12.73 -24.91 25.97
CA GLN A 396 13.07 -26.14 25.25
C GLN A 396 12.13 -26.36 24.04
N GLU A 397 10.84 -26.02 24.17
CA GLU A 397 9.86 -26.12 23.08
C GLU A 397 10.07 -25.05 21.99
N THR A 398 10.50 -23.85 22.37
CA THR A 398 10.89 -22.79 21.41
C THR A 398 12.23 -23.09 20.74
N GLY A 399 13.20 -23.67 21.46
CA GLY A 399 14.45 -24.19 20.88
C GLY A 399 14.25 -25.35 19.90
N LEU A 400 13.30 -26.25 20.19
CA LEU A 400 12.88 -27.34 19.29
C LEU A 400 12.14 -26.84 18.04
N ARG A 401 11.36 -25.76 18.16
CA ARG A 401 10.72 -25.14 16.99
C ARG A 401 11.72 -24.45 16.08
N MET A 402 12.71 -23.75 16.61
CA MET A 402 13.73 -23.06 15.82
C MET A 402 14.66 -24.05 15.08
N SER A 403 14.97 -25.20 15.70
CA SER A 403 15.75 -26.27 15.03
C SER A 403 14.95 -26.99 13.94
N SER A 404 13.61 -27.08 14.05
CA SER A 404 12.77 -27.61 12.95
C SER A 404 12.78 -26.74 11.68
N TRP A 405 12.99 -25.43 11.82
CA TRP A 405 13.14 -24.52 10.68
C TRP A 405 14.50 -24.66 9.99
N HIS A 406 15.56 -24.95 10.75
CA HIS A 406 16.88 -25.28 10.19
C HIS A 406 16.94 -26.69 9.58
N SER A 407 16.13 -27.64 10.04
CA SER A 407 16.08 -28.99 9.47
C SER A 407 15.30 -29.07 8.16
N GLU A 408 14.26 -28.25 7.96
CA GLU A 408 13.56 -28.17 6.67
C GLU A 408 14.41 -27.52 5.57
N ALA A 409 15.30 -26.58 5.92
CA ALA A 409 16.27 -26.01 4.96
C ALA A 409 17.40 -26.98 4.58
N SER A 410 17.82 -27.86 5.50
CA SER A 410 18.84 -28.89 5.23
C SER A 410 18.28 -30.17 4.58
N GLY A 411 16.97 -30.41 4.67
CA GLY A 411 16.28 -31.50 3.97
C GLY A 411 16.29 -31.39 2.44
N PHE A 412 16.63 -30.21 1.88
CA PHE A 412 16.72 -30.00 0.44
C PHE A 412 18.04 -30.50 -0.17
N ASN A 413 19.09 -30.71 0.64
CA ASN A 413 20.38 -31.20 0.13
C ASN A 413 20.47 -32.73 0.02
N ARG A 414 19.40 -33.46 0.37
CA ARG A 414 19.36 -34.94 0.38
C ARG A 414 18.39 -35.57 -0.62
N ARG A 415 17.73 -34.79 -1.48
CA ARG A 415 16.78 -35.30 -2.50
C ARG A 415 17.21 -35.13 -3.95
N ASN A 416 18.46 -34.75 -4.21
CA ASN A 416 19.03 -34.66 -5.56
C ASN A 416 20.05 -35.78 -5.85
N SER A 417 19.69 -37.02 -5.52
CA SER A 417 20.45 -38.19 -5.94
C SER A 417 19.50 -39.34 -6.27
N TRP A 418 18.87 -39.25 -7.44
CA TRP A 418 18.48 -40.39 -8.29
C TRP A 418 18.49 -39.90 -9.73
#